data_AF-A0A521LC24-F1
#
_entry.id   AF-A0A521LC24-F1
#
_cell.length_a   1.000
_cell.length_b   1.000
_cell.length_c   1.000
_cell.angle_alpha   90.00
_cell.angle_beta   90.00
_cell.angle_gamma   90.00
#
_symmetry.space_group_name_H-M   'P 1'
#
loop_
_entity.id
_entity.type
_entity.pdbx_description
1 polymer ?
#
loop_
_entity_poly.entity_id
_entity_poly.type
_entity_poly.pdbx_seq_one_letter_code
_entity_poly.pdbx_strand_id
1 'polypeptide(L)' 'MRSPCIDLCSFDGKTGWCRGCGRTIPEVRIWKKAQPHQLRKITAELPRRLAKLEKGKG' A
#
# COMPACT_ATOMS: atom_id res chain seq x y z
N MET A 1 -12.07 -6.20 -7.75
CA MET A 1 -11.55 -5.28 -6.70
C MET A 1 -10.84 -4.14 -7.40
N ARG A 2 -11.28 -2.89 -7.23
CA ARG A 2 -10.58 -1.73 -7.83
C ARG A 2 -9.24 -1.55 -7.12
N SER A 3 -8.18 -1.26 -7.88
CA SER A 3 -6.85 -1.02 -7.29
C SER A 3 -6.89 0.29 -6.50
N PRO A 4 -6.41 0.34 -5.25
CA PRO A 4 -6.31 1.58 -4.46
C PRO A 4 -5.13 2.48 -4.92
N CYS A 5 -4.68 2.32 -6.16
CA CYS A 5 -3.59 3.10 -6.73
C CYS A 5 -4.15 4.45 -7.19
N ILE A 6 -3.44 5.53 -6.86
CA ILE A 6 -3.78 6.91 -7.23
C ILE A 6 -2.84 7.44 -8.33
N ASP A 7 -2.26 6.53 -9.12
CA ASP A 7 -1.18 6.80 -10.09
C ASP A 7 0.09 7.48 -9.53
N LEU A 8 0.18 7.61 -8.20
CA LEU A 8 1.39 8.03 -7.50
C LEU A 8 2.15 6.81 -6.96
N CYS A 9 3.32 6.54 -7.55
CA CYS A 9 4.22 5.47 -7.12
C CYS A 9 5.44 6.06 -6.41
N SER A 10 5.32 6.33 -5.11
CA SER A 10 6.42 6.88 -4.29
C SER A 10 6.55 6.04 -3.04
N PHE A 11 7.67 5.34 -2.86
CA PHE A 11 7.88 4.47 -1.71
C PHE A 11 8.70 5.17 -0.63
N ASP A 12 8.31 4.96 0.62
CA ASP A 12 9.07 5.40 1.76
C ASP A 12 10.26 4.46 2.02
N GLY A 13 11.47 5.02 2.07
CA GLY A 13 12.71 4.23 2.24
C GLY A 13 12.88 3.58 3.61
N LYS A 14 12.16 4.05 4.64
CA LYS A 14 12.24 3.47 5.99
C LYS A 14 11.31 2.27 6.16
N THR A 15 10.12 2.36 5.60
CA THR A 15 9.04 1.36 5.79
C THR A 15 8.81 0.47 4.57
N GLY A 16 9.24 0.88 3.39
CA GLY A 16 8.96 0.20 2.12
C GLY A 16 7.50 0.33 1.65
N TRP A 17 6.71 1.23 2.24
CA TRP A 17 5.32 1.47 1.88
C TRP A 17 5.18 2.62 0.87
N CYS A 18 4.26 2.48 -0.07
CA CYS A 18 3.91 3.54 -1.00
C CYS A 18 3.20 4.68 -0.24
N ARG A 19 3.70 5.90 -0.37
CA ARG A 19 3.13 7.13 0.18
C ARG A 19 1.79 7.50 -0.44
N GLY A 20 1.48 7.01 -1.63
CA GLY A 20 0.18 7.22 -2.29
C GLY A 20 -0.88 6.20 -1.87
N CYS A 21 -0.54 4.90 -1.93
CA CYS A 21 -1.52 3.83 -1.74
C CYS A 21 -1.25 2.90 -0.54
N GLY A 22 -0.15 3.08 0.21
CA GLY A 22 0.20 2.30 1.39
C GLY A 22 0.76 0.89 1.11
N ARG A 23 0.88 0.51 -0.17
CA ARG A 23 1.32 -0.84 -0.58
C ARG A 23 2.83 -0.95 -0.65
N THR A 24 3.33 -2.15 -0.45
CA THR A 24 4.73 -2.52 -0.72
C THR A 24 4.93 -2.93 -2.18
N ILE A 25 6.18 -2.87 -2.65
CA ILE A 25 6.58 -3.38 -3.97
C ILE A 25 6.12 -4.83 -4.22
N PRO A 26 6.35 -5.81 -3.31
CA PRO A 26 5.86 -7.17 -3.50
C PRO A 26 4.34 -7.25 -3.64
N GLU A 27 3.58 -6.50 -2.83
CA GLU A 27 2.11 -6.47 -2.93
C GLU A 27 1.64 -5.92 -4.28
N VAL A 28 2.31 -4.89 -4.82
CA VAL A 28 2.02 -4.35 -6.16
C VAL A 28 2.29 -5.40 -7.24
N ARG A 29 3.41 -6.14 -7.15
CA ARG A 29 3.77 -7.19 -8.12
C ARG A 29 2.77 -8.34 -8.13
N ILE A 30 2.32 -8.78 -6.96
CA ILE A 30 1.37 -9.89 -6.88
C ILE A 30 -0.09 -9.45 -7.00
N TRP A 31 -0.40 -8.15 -7.02
CA TRP A 31 -1.79 -7.66 -6.91
C TRP A 31 -2.77 -8.29 -7.91
N LYS A 32 -2.35 -8.44 -9.17
CA LYS A 32 -3.17 -9.09 -10.20
C LYS A 32 -3.36 -10.60 -9.99
N LYS A 33 -2.43 -11.25 -9.27
CA LYS A 33 -2.44 -12.70 -8.98
C LYS A 33 -2.90 -13.02 -7.56
N ALA A 34 -3.05 -12.02 -6.71
CA ALA A 34 -3.37 -12.20 -5.30
C ALA A 34 -4.83 -12.61 -5.12
N GLN A 35 -5.04 -13.54 -4.20
CA GLN A 35 -6.36 -14.08 -3.90
C GLN A 35 -7.27 -13.01 -3.25
N PRO A 36 -8.60 -13.08 -3.41
CA PRO A 36 -9.52 -12.08 -2.88
C PRO A 36 -9.36 -11.82 -1.37
N HIS A 37 -9.06 -12.86 -0.59
CA HIS A 37 -8.81 -12.74 0.84
C HIS A 37 -7.53 -11.97 1.15
N GLN A 38 -6.47 -12.15 0.35
CA GLN A 38 -5.22 -11.37 0.48
C GLN A 38 -5.45 -9.91 0.10
N LEU A 39 -6.19 -9.66 -1.00
CA LEU A 39 -6.54 -8.30 -1.41
C LEU A 39 -7.28 -7.56 -0.29
N ARG A 40 -8.22 -8.23 0.38
CA ARG A 40 -8.95 -7.67 1.53
C ARG A 40 -8.03 -7.37 2.71
N LYS A 41 -7.15 -8.31 3.10
CA LYS A 41 -6.17 -8.10 4.17
C LYS A 41 -5.26 -6.90 3.88
N ILE A 42 -4.67 -6.85 2.68
CA ILE A 42 -3.81 -5.76 2.25
C ILE A 42 -4.56 -4.43 2.33
N THR A 43 -5.77 -4.37 1.74
CA THR A 43 -6.59 -3.15 1.67
C THR A 43 -6.99 -2.64 3.06
N ALA A 44 -7.29 -3.53 4.00
CA ALA A 44 -7.60 -3.17 5.38
C ALA A 44 -6.41 -2.55 6.12
N GLU A 45 -5.17 -2.92 5.76
CA GLU A 45 -3.96 -2.35 6.38
C GLU A 45 -3.52 -1.01 5.77
N LEU A 46 -3.84 -0.74 4.50
CA LEU A 46 -3.42 0.50 3.80
C LEU A 46 -3.71 1.79 4.57
N PRO A 47 -4.93 2.05 5.09
CA PRO A 47 -5.19 3.30 5.82
C PRO A 47 -4.32 3.45 7.07
N ARG A 48 -4.04 2.34 7.78
CA ARG A 48 -3.14 2.34 8.93
C ARG A 48 -1.69 2.61 8.53
N ARG A 49 -1.24 2.09 7.40
CA ARG A 49 0.11 2.35 6.85
C ARG A 49 0.25 3.80 6.40
N LEU A 50 -0.75 4.35 5.71
CA LEU A 50 -0.79 5.75 5.29
C LEU A 50 -0.77 6.70 6.49
N ALA A 51 -1.59 6.46 7.51
CA ALA A 51 -1.58 7.26 8.74
C ALA A 51 -0.21 7.26 9.45
N LYS A 52 0.54 6.15 9.39
CA LYS A 52 1.92 6.09 9.89
C LYS A 52 2.89 6.89 9.03
N LEU A 53 2.75 6.88 7.71
CA LEU A 53 3.58 7.67 6.80
C LEU A 53 3.34 9.18 6.97
N GLU A 54 2.09 9.60 7.20
CA GLU A 54 1.75 10.99 7.50
C GLU A 54 2.35 11.45 8.84
N LYS A 55 2.31 10.60 9.88
CA LYS A 55 2.94 10.90 11.18
C LYS A 55 4.46 10.96 11.15
N GLY A 56 5.12 10.30 10.19
CA GLY A 56 6.57 10.32 10.03
C GLY A 56 7.12 11.55 9.31
N LYS A 57 6.26 12.51 8.96
CA LYS A 57 6.59 13.74 8.22
C LYS A 57 6.92 14.94 9.13
N GLY A 58 7.39 14.66 10.35
CA GLY A 58 7.87 15.65 11.33
C GLY A 58 9.39 15.65 11.40
#